data_AF-A0A952N3M1-F1
#
_entry.id   AF-A0A952N3M1-F1
#
_cell.length_a   1.000
_cell.length_b   1.000
_cell.length_c   1.000
_cell.angle_alpha   90.00
_cell.angle_beta   90.00
_cell.angle_gamma   90.00
#
_symmetry.space_group_name_H-M   'P 1'
#
loop_
_entity.id
_entity.type
_entity.pdbx_description
1 polymer ?
#
loop_
_entity_poly.entity_id
_entity_poly.type
_entity_poly.pdbx_seq_one_letter_code
_entity_poly.pdbx_strand_id
1 'polypeptide(L)'
;MKRELFRYFSLAVFALLLACSAKQEQAETETADADDSEWPLMDEFHMVMAESFHPFKDSANIDPAIANAPEMAALAEKWSTSELPSKVDNDNVKADLEELKTESAAFAELVQDGDVEAIRTSLINLHNIFHRLQDAWYKGEGGHHHGDHKH
;
A
#
# COMPACT_ATOMS: atom_id res chain seq x y z
N MET A 1 36.60 -32.44 36.72
CA MET A 1 36.56 -33.91 36.86
C MET A 1 35.84 -34.21 38.19
N LYS A 2 34.75 -35.02 38.14
CA LYS A 2 34.07 -35.70 39.28
C LYS A 2 33.20 -34.80 40.19
N ARG A 3 31.87 -34.77 40.01
CA ARG A 3 30.81 -35.74 40.43
C ARG A 3 30.45 -35.63 41.92
N GLU A 4 29.27 -35.04 42.14
CA GLU A 4 28.16 -35.46 43.02
C GLU A 4 28.37 -35.75 44.52
N LEU A 5 27.36 -35.30 45.29
CA LEU A 5 26.64 -36.07 46.33
C LEU A 5 26.76 -35.60 47.79
N PHE A 6 25.86 -34.70 48.21
CA PHE A 6 25.25 -34.61 49.55
C PHE A 6 24.13 -33.54 49.46
N ARG A 7 22.91 -33.79 48.97
CA ARG A 7 21.86 -34.75 49.37
C ARG A 7 21.51 -34.70 50.87
N TYR A 8 20.66 -33.72 51.18
CA TYR A 8 19.44 -33.80 52.01
C TYR A 8 19.55 -33.67 53.54
N PHE A 9 19.28 -32.44 53.99
CA PHE A 9 18.54 -32.08 55.20
C PHE A 9 17.92 -30.71 54.85
N SER A 10 16.62 -30.43 54.77
CA SER A 10 15.44 -30.98 55.42
C SER A 10 14.24 -30.83 54.48
N LEU A 11 13.36 -31.83 54.51
CA LEU A 11 11.98 -31.75 54.02
C LEU A 11 11.17 -30.76 54.87
N ALA A 12 10.42 -29.87 54.20
CA ALA A 12 9.08 -29.37 54.58
C ALA A 12 8.60 -28.45 53.43
N VAL A 13 7.95 -28.99 52.40
CA VAL A 13 6.48 -29.03 52.26
C VAL A 13 5.83 -27.66 52.51
N PHE A 14 5.56 -26.91 51.44
CA PHE A 14 4.29 -26.20 51.29
C PHE A 14 3.97 -26.09 49.79
N ALA A 15 3.00 -26.91 49.36
CA ALA A 15 2.38 -26.86 48.06
C ALA A 15 1.05 -26.09 48.18
N LEU A 16 0.94 -24.97 47.44
CA LEU A 16 -0.24 -24.23 46.97
C LEU A 16 0.31 -22.82 46.68
N LEU A 17 0.32 -22.30 45.45
CA LEU A 17 -0.84 -21.77 44.77
C LEU A 17 -0.61 -21.80 43.25
N LEU A 18 -1.52 -22.47 42.54
CA LEU A 18 -1.79 -22.26 41.12
C LEU A 18 -2.38 -20.86 40.95
N ALA A 19 -1.64 -19.94 40.35
CA ALA A 19 -2.19 -18.76 39.72
C ALA A 19 -1.51 -18.61 38.36
N CYS A 20 -2.28 -18.94 37.32
CA CYS A 20 -1.93 -18.71 35.93
C CYS A 20 -1.64 -17.23 35.71
N SER A 21 -0.38 -16.86 35.51
CA SER A 21 -0.05 -15.72 34.66
C SER A 21 0.37 -16.28 33.31
N ALA A 22 -0.65 -16.71 32.56
CA ALA A 22 -0.57 -16.61 31.12
C ALA A 22 -0.21 -15.15 30.84
N LYS A 23 1.03 -14.91 30.41
CA LYS A 23 1.44 -13.64 29.83
C LYS A 23 0.59 -13.50 28.57
N GLN A 24 -0.56 -12.88 28.77
CA GLN A 24 -1.50 -12.49 27.75
C GLN A 24 -0.72 -11.54 26.85
N GLU A 25 -0.31 -12.06 25.70
CA GLU A 25 0.02 -11.26 24.54
C GLU A 25 -1.26 -10.48 24.25
N GLN A 26 -1.33 -9.27 24.80
CA GLN A 26 -2.28 -8.28 24.34
C GLN A 26 -1.78 -7.93 22.95
N ALA A 27 -2.40 -8.57 21.95
CA ALA A 27 -2.63 -7.90 20.69
C ALA A 27 -3.33 -6.59 21.06
N GLU A 28 -2.57 -5.50 21.12
CA GLU A 28 -3.11 -4.18 20.93
C GLU A 28 -3.79 -4.24 19.56
N THR A 29 -5.11 -4.41 19.58
CA THR A 29 -5.96 -3.73 18.64
C THR A 29 -5.66 -2.25 18.87
N GLU A 30 -4.64 -1.74 18.18
CA GLU A 30 -4.58 -0.33 17.82
C GLU A 30 -5.89 -0.08 17.08
N THR A 31 -6.85 0.50 17.79
CA THR A 31 -7.86 1.33 17.16
C THR A 31 -7.06 2.40 16.45
N ALA A 32 -6.89 2.24 15.14
CA ALA A 32 -6.37 3.29 14.28
C ALA A 32 -7.28 4.50 14.48
N ASP A 33 -6.89 5.38 15.38
CA ASP A 33 -7.19 6.79 15.24
C ASP A 33 -6.50 7.17 13.92
N ALA A 34 -7.24 7.00 12.82
CA ALA A 34 -6.80 7.39 11.50
C ALA A 34 -6.48 8.88 11.58
N ASP A 35 -5.19 9.19 11.69
CA ASP A 35 -4.73 10.53 11.38
C ASP A 35 -5.21 10.80 9.95
N ASP A 36 -6.06 11.81 9.78
CA ASP A 36 -6.70 12.17 8.50
C ASP A 36 -5.66 12.51 7.39
N SER A 37 -4.37 12.46 7.74
CA SER A 37 -3.20 12.76 6.93
C SER A 37 -2.71 11.60 6.06
N GLU A 38 -2.97 10.33 6.41
CA GLU A 38 -2.33 9.18 5.76
C GLU A 38 -3.30 8.25 5.02
N TRP A 39 -2.92 7.86 3.80
CA TRP A 39 -3.54 6.76 3.06
C TRP A 39 -2.42 5.85 2.54
N PRO A 40 -1.95 4.88 3.35
CA PRO A 40 -0.67 4.22 3.10
C PRO A 40 -0.50 3.60 1.70
N LEU A 41 -1.57 3.02 1.13
CA LEU A 41 -1.52 2.43 -0.22
C LEU A 41 -1.47 3.47 -1.33
N MET A 42 -1.98 4.67 -1.10
CA MET A 42 -1.77 5.82 -1.99
C MET A 42 -0.29 6.18 -2.06
N ASP A 43 0.38 6.22 -0.90
CA ASP A 43 1.80 6.57 -0.83
C ASP A 43 2.69 5.46 -1.43
N GLU A 44 2.41 4.19 -1.12
CA GLU A 44 3.10 3.04 -1.72
C GLU A 44 3.00 3.08 -3.26
N PHE A 45 1.78 3.26 -3.79
CA PHE A 45 1.57 3.35 -5.23
C PHE A 45 2.26 4.58 -5.83
N HIS A 46 2.16 5.74 -5.17
CA HIS A 46 2.78 6.99 -5.62
C HIS A 46 4.29 6.85 -5.77
N MET A 47 4.97 6.17 -4.85
CA MET A 47 6.42 5.98 -4.94
C MET A 47 6.83 5.29 -6.24
N VAL A 48 6.18 4.17 -6.57
CA VAL A 48 6.46 3.39 -7.78
C VAL A 48 6.03 4.16 -9.04
N MET A 49 4.89 4.84 -8.99
CA MET A 49 4.40 5.69 -10.08
C MET A 49 5.36 6.85 -10.36
N ALA A 50 5.88 7.52 -9.33
CA ALA A 50 6.81 8.65 -9.48
C ALA A 50 8.16 8.21 -10.06
N GLU A 51 8.70 7.07 -9.62
CA GLU A 51 9.92 6.49 -10.17
C GLU A 51 9.75 6.06 -11.64
N SER A 52 8.53 5.71 -12.04
CA SER A 52 8.19 5.35 -13.43
C SER A 52 7.97 6.59 -14.31
N PHE A 53 7.17 7.54 -13.82
CA PHE A 53 6.66 8.66 -14.61
C PHE A 53 7.65 9.81 -14.73
N HIS A 54 8.39 10.18 -13.68
CA HIS A 54 9.30 11.32 -13.76
C HIS A 54 10.45 11.13 -14.76
N PRO A 55 11.15 9.98 -14.83
CA PRO A 55 12.14 9.74 -15.88
C PRO A 55 11.55 9.85 -17.29
N PHE A 56 10.33 9.35 -17.49
CA PHE A 56 9.61 9.49 -18.75
C PHE A 56 9.28 10.96 -19.04
N LYS A 57 8.68 11.67 -18.09
CA LYS A 57 8.28 13.08 -18.24
C LYS A 57 9.48 14.00 -18.51
N ASP A 58 10.60 13.76 -17.84
CA ASP A 58 11.73 14.68 -17.85
C ASP A 58 12.75 14.35 -18.96
N SER A 59 12.81 13.11 -19.43
CA SER A 59 13.83 12.66 -20.39
C SER A 59 13.34 11.67 -21.46
N ALA A 60 12.03 11.41 -21.53
CA ALA A 60 11.42 10.38 -22.38
C ALA A 60 11.93 8.95 -22.14
N ASN A 61 12.61 8.70 -21.01
CA ASN A 61 13.11 7.40 -20.61
C ASN A 61 11.98 6.55 -20.03
N ILE A 62 11.58 5.50 -20.75
CA ILE A 62 10.51 4.57 -20.33
C ILE A 62 11.04 3.31 -19.65
N ASP A 63 12.35 3.11 -19.56
CA ASP A 63 12.94 1.89 -18.99
C ASP A 63 12.50 1.65 -17.53
N PRO A 64 12.42 2.67 -16.65
CA PRO A 64 11.90 2.49 -15.29
C PRO A 64 10.43 2.08 -15.28
N ALA A 65 9.61 2.66 -16.16
CA ALA A 65 8.20 2.34 -16.25
C ALA A 65 7.96 0.88 -16.69
N ILE A 66 8.77 0.38 -17.64
CA ILE A 66 8.74 -1.04 -18.05
C ILE A 66 9.12 -1.94 -16.87
N ALA A 67 10.20 -1.61 -16.16
CA ALA A 67 10.70 -2.42 -15.04
C ALA A 67 9.69 -2.49 -13.87
N ASN A 68 9.00 -1.38 -13.60
CA ASN A 68 8.08 -1.24 -12.47
C ASN A 68 6.64 -1.66 -12.79
N ALA A 69 6.31 -1.97 -14.04
CA ALA A 69 4.93 -2.31 -14.44
C ALA A 69 4.31 -3.47 -13.63
N PRO A 70 5.01 -4.58 -13.34
CA PRO A 70 4.44 -5.64 -12.51
C PRO A 70 4.14 -5.19 -11.08
N GLU A 71 4.96 -4.32 -10.51
CA GLU A 71 4.77 -3.79 -9.15
C GLU A 71 3.59 -2.81 -9.09
N MET A 72 3.45 -1.93 -10.09
CA MET A 72 2.29 -1.04 -10.21
C MET A 72 0.98 -1.86 -10.28
N ALA A 73 0.94 -2.93 -11.08
CA ALA A 73 -0.22 -3.81 -11.16
C ALA A 73 -0.56 -4.48 -9.81
N ALA A 74 0.46 -4.99 -9.12
CA ALA A 74 0.28 -5.65 -7.82
C ALA A 74 -0.22 -4.68 -6.74
N LEU A 75 0.32 -3.47 -6.69
CA LEU A 75 -0.11 -2.44 -5.74
C LEU A 75 -1.54 -1.94 -6.05
N ALA A 76 -1.89 -1.76 -7.32
CA ALA A 76 -3.24 -1.35 -7.70
C ALA A 76 -4.29 -2.42 -7.33
N GLU A 77 -4.00 -3.71 -7.53
CA GLU A 77 -4.85 -4.82 -7.09
C GLU A 77 -5.04 -4.84 -5.57
N LYS A 78 -3.93 -4.70 -4.82
CA LYS A 78 -3.95 -4.62 -3.36
C LYS A 78 -4.78 -3.43 -2.89
N TRP A 79 -4.65 -2.28 -3.55
CA TRP A 79 -5.33 -1.06 -3.16
C TRP A 79 -6.84 -1.13 -3.45
N SER A 80 -7.25 -1.65 -4.61
CA SER A 80 -8.67 -1.74 -4.98
C SER A 80 -9.48 -2.67 -4.07
N THR A 81 -8.82 -3.64 -3.42
CA THR A 81 -9.45 -4.61 -2.52
C THR A 81 -9.31 -4.28 -1.02
N SER A 82 -8.62 -3.18 -0.70
CA SER A 82 -8.39 -2.74 0.67
C SER A 82 -9.60 -2.03 1.29
N GLU A 83 -9.65 -1.98 2.62
CA GLU A 83 -10.62 -1.13 3.32
C GLU A 83 -10.31 0.34 3.06
N LEU A 84 -11.34 1.10 2.63
CA LEU A 84 -11.19 2.50 2.31
C LEU A 84 -11.39 3.37 3.56
N PRO A 85 -10.59 4.43 3.75
CA PRO A 85 -10.87 5.43 4.77
C PRO A 85 -12.24 6.06 4.54
N SER A 86 -13.00 6.28 5.61
CA SER A 86 -14.40 6.72 5.55
C SER A 86 -14.62 7.99 4.72
N LYS A 87 -13.66 8.92 4.69
CA LYS A 87 -13.74 10.18 3.93
C LYS A 87 -13.67 10.00 2.40
N VAL A 88 -13.19 8.85 1.93
CA VAL A 88 -13.07 8.49 0.50
C VAL A 88 -13.81 7.19 0.17
N ASP A 89 -14.51 6.57 1.12
CA ASP A 89 -15.32 5.36 0.89
C ASP A 89 -16.64 5.70 0.17
N ASN A 90 -16.53 6.00 -1.12
CA ASN A 90 -17.66 6.30 -2.00
C ASN A 90 -17.49 5.63 -3.38
N ASP A 91 -18.59 5.58 -4.15
CA ASP A 91 -18.63 4.84 -5.42
C ASP A 91 -17.67 5.39 -6.47
N ASN A 92 -17.37 6.70 -6.47
CA ASN A 92 -16.44 7.30 -7.43
C ASN A 92 -15.01 6.84 -7.16
N VAL A 93 -14.57 6.86 -5.91
CA VAL A 93 -13.22 6.39 -5.53
C VAL A 93 -13.07 4.90 -5.79
N LYS A 94 -14.11 4.09 -5.51
CA LYS A 94 -14.12 2.66 -5.84
C LYS A 94 -13.99 2.43 -7.35
N ALA A 95 -14.70 3.22 -8.16
CA ALA A 95 -14.58 3.14 -9.61
C ALA A 95 -13.18 3.52 -10.11
N ASP A 96 -12.59 4.60 -9.58
CA ASP A 96 -11.23 5.03 -9.93
C ASP A 96 -10.18 3.98 -9.52
N LEU A 97 -10.35 3.30 -8.37
CA LEU A 97 -9.45 2.22 -7.94
C LEU A 97 -9.56 0.97 -8.84
N GLU A 98 -10.77 0.60 -9.24
CA GLU A 98 -10.96 -0.52 -10.18
C GLU A 98 -10.45 -0.19 -11.59
N GLU A 99 -10.58 1.06 -12.03
CA GLU A 99 -9.94 1.55 -13.25
C GLU A 99 -8.42 1.49 -13.13
N LEU A 100 -7.83 1.99 -12.03
CA LEU A 100 -6.40 1.93 -11.78
C LEU A 100 -5.87 0.50 -11.81
N LYS A 101 -6.56 -0.43 -11.15
CA LYS A 101 -6.25 -1.86 -11.17
C LYS A 101 -6.27 -2.43 -12.59
N THR A 102 -7.36 -2.20 -13.32
CA THR A 102 -7.54 -2.74 -14.67
C THR A 102 -6.47 -2.21 -15.63
N GLU A 103 -6.26 -0.90 -15.61
CA GLU A 103 -5.29 -0.24 -16.47
C GLU A 103 -3.85 -0.59 -16.09
N SER A 104 -3.54 -0.77 -14.80
CA SER A 104 -2.18 -1.18 -14.37
C SER A 104 -1.87 -2.61 -14.78
N ALA A 105 -2.85 -3.52 -14.71
CA ALA A 105 -2.72 -4.87 -15.23
C ALA A 105 -2.51 -4.87 -16.76
N ALA A 106 -3.30 -4.08 -17.48
CA ALA A 106 -3.15 -3.90 -18.93
C ALA A 106 -1.79 -3.29 -19.30
N PHE A 107 -1.28 -2.35 -18.50
CA PHE A 107 0.06 -1.78 -18.68
C PHE A 107 1.16 -2.83 -18.49
N ALA A 108 1.06 -3.69 -17.47
CA ALA A 108 2.00 -4.79 -17.25
C ALA A 108 2.02 -5.82 -18.38
N GLU A 109 0.90 -6.03 -19.07
CA GLU A 109 0.84 -6.82 -20.30
C GLU A 109 1.44 -6.04 -21.48
N LEU A 110 1.07 -4.77 -21.63
CA LEU A 110 1.50 -3.90 -22.73
C LEU A 110 3.02 -3.76 -22.79
N VAL A 111 3.72 -3.64 -21.65
CA VAL A 111 5.18 -3.46 -21.66
C VAL A 111 5.97 -4.68 -22.14
N GLN A 112 5.32 -5.85 -22.29
CA GLN A 112 5.99 -7.06 -22.78
C GLN A 112 6.22 -7.01 -24.30
N ASP A 113 5.24 -6.53 -25.05
CA ASP A 113 5.24 -6.58 -26.53
C ASP A 113 4.81 -5.25 -27.20
N GLY A 114 4.44 -4.25 -26.41
CA GLY A 114 3.88 -2.98 -26.87
C GLY A 114 4.91 -2.06 -27.52
N ASP A 115 4.43 -1.23 -28.45
CA ASP A 115 5.25 -0.16 -28.99
C ASP A 115 5.45 0.98 -27.99
N VAL A 116 6.50 1.77 -28.22
CA VAL A 116 6.90 2.87 -27.34
C VAL A 116 5.80 3.91 -27.16
N GLU A 117 5.02 4.22 -28.18
CA GLU A 117 3.96 5.25 -28.11
C GLU A 117 2.77 4.76 -27.28
N ALA A 118 2.40 3.49 -27.42
CA ALA A 118 1.39 2.85 -26.61
C ALA A 118 1.79 2.84 -25.13
N ILE A 119 3.04 2.46 -24.81
CA ILE A 119 3.56 2.45 -23.44
C ILE A 119 3.50 3.86 -22.83
N ARG A 120 3.94 4.89 -23.57
CA ARG A 120 3.88 6.29 -23.11
C ARG A 120 2.45 6.74 -22.83
N THR A 121 1.54 6.42 -23.74
CA THR A 121 0.12 6.79 -23.62
C THR A 121 -0.52 6.13 -22.40
N SER A 122 -0.27 4.84 -22.20
CA SER A 122 -0.80 4.10 -21.05
C SER A 122 -0.21 4.60 -19.72
N LEU A 123 1.09 4.91 -19.67
CA LEU A 123 1.73 5.47 -18.47
C LEU A 123 1.15 6.84 -18.08
N ILE A 124 0.85 7.71 -19.07
CA ILE A 124 0.15 8.98 -18.83
C ILE A 124 -1.25 8.73 -18.28
N ASN A 125 -1.96 7.72 -18.80
CA ASN A 125 -3.29 7.37 -18.32
C ASN A 125 -3.26 6.98 -16.83
N LEU A 126 -2.34 6.08 -16.45
CA LEU A 126 -2.17 5.64 -15.06
C LEU A 126 -1.86 6.81 -14.11
N HIS A 127 -0.96 7.70 -14.51
CA HIS A 127 -0.62 8.89 -13.75
C HIS A 127 -1.85 9.80 -13.52
N ASN A 128 -2.70 9.96 -14.54
CA ASN A 128 -3.91 10.76 -14.43
C ASN A 128 -4.96 10.11 -13.52
N ILE A 129 -5.14 8.79 -13.58
CA ILE A 129 -6.05 8.05 -12.68
C ILE A 129 -5.58 8.22 -11.23
N PHE A 130 -4.27 8.04 -10.99
CA PHE A 130 -3.69 8.25 -9.67
C PHE A 130 -3.98 9.66 -9.13
N HIS A 131 -3.84 10.70 -9.95
CA HIS A 131 -4.15 12.06 -9.52
C HIS A 131 -5.62 12.29 -9.20
N ARG A 132 -6.57 11.58 -9.83
CA ARG A 132 -7.99 11.64 -9.42
C ARG A 132 -8.18 11.11 -8.00
N LEU A 133 -7.54 9.98 -7.67
CA LEU A 133 -7.57 9.39 -6.33
C LEU A 133 -6.91 10.32 -5.30
N GLN A 134 -5.77 10.88 -5.64
CA GLN A 134 -5.06 11.85 -4.80
C GLN A 134 -5.90 13.12 -4.56
N ASP A 135 -6.57 13.62 -5.61
CA ASP A 135 -7.48 14.76 -5.50
C ASP A 135 -8.66 14.45 -4.60
N ALA A 136 -9.29 13.27 -4.73
CA ALA A 136 -10.37 12.83 -3.86
C ALA A 136 -9.93 12.81 -2.38
N TRP A 137 -8.71 12.35 -2.12
CA TRP A 137 -8.12 12.32 -0.77
C TRP A 137 -7.93 13.71 -0.16
N TYR A 138 -7.33 14.65 -0.90
CA TYR A 138 -6.97 15.97 -0.35
C TYR A 138 -8.08 17.01 -0.43
N LYS A 139 -9.02 16.88 -1.37
CA LYS A 139 -10.07 17.87 -1.60
C LYS A 139 -11.42 17.51 -0.96
N GLY A 140 -11.67 16.22 -0.71
CA GLY A 140 -13.00 15.74 -0.33
C GLY A 140 -14.09 16.11 -1.37
N GLU A 141 -15.37 15.90 -1.04
CA GLU A 141 -16.52 16.15 -1.94
C GLU A 141 -16.71 17.64 -2.40
N GLY A 142 -15.80 18.56 -2.07
CA GLY A 142 -15.96 20.01 -2.30
C GLY A 142 -14.92 20.72 -3.17
N GLY A 143 -13.90 20.02 -3.71
CA GLY A 143 -12.81 20.69 -4.45
C GLY A 143 -13.08 20.88 -5.94
N HIS A 144 -13.36 22.11 -6.34
CA HIS A 144 -13.48 22.51 -7.74
C HIS A 144 -12.22 22.21 -8.57
N HIS A 145 -12.44 21.61 -9.74
CA HIS A 145 -11.46 21.37 -10.80
C HIS A 145 -10.74 22.65 -11.25
N HIS A 146 -9.42 22.63 -11.20
CA HIS A 146 -8.55 23.43 -12.07
C HIS A 146 -7.44 22.53 -12.63
N GLY A 147 -7.83 21.64 -13.54
CA GLY A 147 -6.89 20.89 -14.37
C GLY A 147 -6.78 21.57 -15.73
N ASP A 148 -6.13 22.74 -15.78
CA ASP A 148 -5.66 23.33 -17.05
C ASP A 148 -4.15 23.04 -17.13
N HIS A 149 -3.81 21.77 -17.38
CA HIS A 149 -2.46 21.41 -17.81
C HIS A 149 -2.34 21.77 -19.30
N LYS A 150 -2.04 23.05 -19.57
CA LYS A 150 -1.65 23.48 -20.91
C LYS A 150 -0.27 22.93 -21.25
N HIS A 151 -0.23 22.26 -22.40
CA HIS A 151 0.95 21.86 -23.17
C HIS A 151 1.87 23.03 -23.50
#